data_AF-A0A2B7X8S5-F1
#
_entry.id   AF-A0A2B7X8S5-F1
#
_cell.length_a   1.000
_cell.length_b   1.000
_cell.length_c   1.000
_cell.angle_alpha   90.00
_cell.angle_beta   90.00
_cell.angle_gamma   90.00
#
_symmetry.space_group_name_H-M   'P 1'
#
loop_
_entity.id
_entity.type
_entity.pdbx_description
1 polymer ?
#
loop_
_entity_poly.entity_id
_entity_poly.type
_entity_poly.pdbx_seq_one_letter_code
_entity_poly.pdbx_strand_id
1 'polypeptide(L)'
;MATISQSASNQAPGGSNPNNPNNPANPQATGGPRGVKWTEEEEMWLIVNTMDNHTNDWLAQHIPGNRGRTSNSIASHLAEMRAKNKLPRGWRWGNLNGRPNWTLEEDEEILDWVLHNRQRIDPEVFVPADRSAEAIKRRAEFLLEDLQFAKIVFDTEEQLRLAQLRYDMTPDGPEKLTAEFALRNAEGNGQQLVRQALQQSLANR
;
A
#
# COMPACT_ATOMS: atom_id res chain seq x y z
N MET A 1 50.93 57.05 -11.49
CA MET A 1 51.20 56.79 -12.92
C MET A 1 50.33 55.60 -13.32
N ALA A 2 49.16 55.75 -13.95
CA ALA A 2 48.88 56.07 -15.37
C ALA A 2 49.53 55.01 -16.32
N THR A 3 48.89 54.30 -17.28
CA THR A 3 47.49 54.15 -17.79
C THR A 3 47.51 53.07 -18.92
N ILE A 4 46.42 52.28 -19.09
CA ILE A 4 45.71 51.84 -20.35
C ILE A 4 46.47 50.91 -21.36
N SER A 5 45.95 49.82 -21.97
CA SER A 5 44.71 49.54 -22.76
C SER A 5 44.44 48.01 -22.90
N GLN A 6 43.24 47.48 -22.62
CA GLN A 6 42.14 47.03 -23.52
C GLN A 6 42.41 45.97 -24.61
N SER A 7 41.68 44.85 -24.55
CA SER A 7 40.87 44.26 -25.66
C SER A 7 39.92 43.17 -25.12
N ALA A 8 38.66 43.24 -25.55
CA ALA A 8 37.53 42.39 -25.16
C ALA A 8 37.38 41.14 -26.03
N SER A 9 36.70 40.10 -25.53
CA SER A 9 35.76 39.24 -26.31
C SER A 9 34.92 38.36 -25.37
N ASN A 10 33.61 38.60 -25.40
CA ASN A 10 32.56 37.74 -24.86
C ASN A 10 32.48 36.42 -25.65
N GLN A 11 32.27 35.29 -24.97
CA GLN A 11 31.55 34.14 -25.55
C GLN A 11 30.93 33.26 -24.44
N ALA A 12 29.61 33.07 -24.55
CA ALA A 12 28.74 32.30 -23.67
C ALA A 12 29.02 30.78 -23.72
N PRO A 13 28.66 30.00 -22.68
CA PRO A 13 28.74 28.54 -22.76
C PRO A 13 27.70 28.01 -23.75
N GLY A 14 28.19 27.20 -24.68
CA GLY A 14 27.49 26.74 -25.87
C GLY A 14 26.27 25.87 -25.57
N GLY A 15 25.17 26.20 -26.26
CA GLY A 15 24.04 25.32 -26.43
C GLY A 15 24.41 24.09 -27.27
N SER A 16 24.00 22.93 -26.81
CA SER A 16 24.14 21.66 -27.51
C SER A 16 23.33 21.67 -28.81
N ASN A 17 24.01 21.48 -29.93
CA ASN A 17 23.41 21.32 -31.25
C ASN A 17 22.86 19.87 -31.40
N PRO A 18 21.55 19.66 -31.61
CA PRO A 18 20.94 18.33 -31.66
C PRO A 18 21.25 17.51 -32.93
N ASN A 19 22.00 18.06 -33.90
CA ASN A 19 22.24 17.41 -35.20
C ASN A 19 23.68 16.87 -35.39
N ASN A 20 24.38 16.42 -34.34
CA ASN A 20 25.68 15.75 -34.51
C ASN A 20 25.49 14.23 -34.68
N PRO A 21 25.74 13.65 -35.87
CA PRO A 21 25.54 12.23 -36.15
C PRO A 21 26.59 11.29 -35.52
N ASN A 22 27.57 11.80 -34.78
CA ASN A 22 28.66 10.99 -34.19
C ASN A 22 28.57 10.81 -32.65
N ASN A 23 27.38 10.92 -32.05
CA ASN A 23 27.22 10.59 -30.64
C ASN A 23 26.98 9.06 -30.49
N PRO A 24 27.87 8.29 -29.83
CA PRO A 24 27.68 6.85 -29.67
C PRO A 24 26.40 6.59 -28.89
N ALA A 25 25.58 5.69 -29.43
CA ALA A 25 24.24 5.37 -29.01
C ALA A 25 24.13 5.11 -27.50
N ASN A 26 23.35 5.94 -26.82
CA ASN A 26 22.72 5.54 -25.56
C ASN A 26 21.72 4.42 -25.91
N PRO A 27 21.84 3.19 -25.36
CA PRO A 27 20.84 2.17 -25.63
C PRO A 27 19.49 2.73 -25.18
N GLN A 28 18.53 2.64 -26.08
CA GLN A 28 17.16 3.13 -25.93
C GLN A 28 16.67 2.92 -24.49
N ALA A 29 16.47 4.03 -23.77
CA ALA A 29 15.44 4.08 -22.76
C ALA A 29 14.13 3.82 -23.50
N THR A 30 13.71 2.56 -23.54
CA THR A 30 12.40 2.13 -23.99
C THR A 30 11.39 2.75 -23.03
N GLY A 31 11.00 4.00 -23.30
CA GLY A 31 9.89 4.63 -22.65
C GLY A 31 8.66 3.78 -22.92
N GLY A 32 8.22 3.04 -21.89
CA GLY A 32 6.96 2.33 -21.93
C GLY A 32 5.82 3.30 -22.31
N PRO A 33 4.70 2.78 -22.82
CA PRO A 33 3.59 3.60 -23.27
C PRO A 33 3.13 4.54 -22.14
N ARG A 34 3.27 5.85 -22.35
CA ARG A 34 2.76 6.87 -21.41
C ARG A 34 1.23 6.76 -21.38
N GLY A 35 0.65 6.74 -20.18
CA GLY A 35 -0.81 6.78 -19.99
C GLY A 35 -1.50 5.42 -19.81
N VAL A 36 -0.76 4.33 -19.58
CA VAL A 36 -1.38 3.06 -19.20
C VAL A 36 -2.10 3.21 -17.84
N LYS A 37 -3.40 2.88 -17.81
CA LYS A 37 -4.23 2.94 -16.61
C LYS A 37 -3.66 2.01 -15.52
N TRP A 38 -3.68 2.47 -14.27
CA TRP A 38 -3.34 1.64 -13.11
C TRP A 38 -4.42 0.57 -12.90
N THR A 39 -3.99 -0.67 -12.67
CA THR A 39 -4.90 -1.75 -12.26
C THR A 39 -5.03 -1.76 -10.74
N GLU A 40 -6.12 -2.32 -10.24
CA GLU A 40 -6.33 -2.50 -8.79
C GLU A 40 -5.19 -3.31 -8.14
N GLU A 41 -4.68 -4.32 -8.84
CA GLU A 41 -3.51 -5.11 -8.40
C GLU A 41 -2.23 -4.26 -8.30
N GLU A 42 -1.95 -3.43 -9.31
CA GLU A 42 -0.79 -2.52 -9.28
C GLU A 42 -0.91 -1.50 -8.13
N GLU A 43 -2.11 -0.92 -7.95
CA GLU A 43 -2.38 0.05 -6.89
C GLU A 43 -2.23 -0.57 -5.50
N MET A 44 -2.86 -1.73 -5.26
CA MET A 44 -2.78 -2.43 -3.98
C MET A 44 -1.35 -2.86 -3.65
N TRP A 45 -0.64 -3.43 -4.63
CA TRP A 45 0.76 -3.78 -4.47
C TRP A 45 1.60 -2.56 -4.12
N LEU A 46 1.36 -1.42 -4.78
CA LEU A 46 2.08 -0.18 -4.53
C LEU A 46 1.78 0.39 -3.13
N ILE A 47 0.51 0.41 -2.71
CA ILE A 47 0.09 0.90 -1.38
C ILE A 47 0.85 0.12 -0.30
N VAL A 48 0.81 -1.21 -0.36
CA VAL A 48 1.48 -2.08 0.62
C VAL A 48 3.00 -1.92 0.57
N ASN A 49 3.63 -2.03 -0.60
CA ASN A 49 5.10 -1.98 -0.68
C ASN A 49 5.67 -0.59 -0.34
N THR A 50 4.87 0.47 -0.43
CA THR A 50 5.31 1.79 0.04
C THR A 50 5.34 1.92 1.58
N MET A 51 4.76 0.97 2.32
CA MET A 51 4.85 0.89 3.78
C MET A 51 6.26 0.54 4.28
N ASP A 52 7.10 -0.07 3.44
CA ASP A 52 8.45 -0.56 3.79
C ASP A 52 9.60 0.32 3.28
N ASN A 53 9.32 1.62 3.08
CA ASN A 53 10.31 2.62 2.69
C ASN A 53 11.09 2.33 1.40
N HIS A 54 10.58 1.49 0.51
CA HIS A 54 11.18 1.26 -0.81
C HIS A 54 11.27 2.54 -1.65
N THR A 55 12.37 2.72 -2.39
CA THR A 55 12.53 3.85 -3.30
C THR A 55 11.56 3.74 -4.48
N ASN A 56 11.20 4.87 -5.11
CA ASN A 56 10.32 4.84 -6.29
C ASN A 56 10.96 4.08 -7.47
N ASP A 57 12.29 4.09 -7.58
CA ASP A 57 13.02 3.31 -8.57
C ASP A 57 12.86 1.81 -8.33
N TRP A 58 13.01 1.39 -7.07
CA TRP A 58 12.80 -0.01 -6.69
C TRP A 58 11.37 -0.46 -6.98
N LEU A 59 10.38 0.36 -6.60
CA LEU A 59 8.96 0.08 -6.84
C LEU A 59 8.66 -0.05 -8.34
N ALA A 60 9.22 0.83 -9.17
CA ALA A 60 9.06 0.78 -10.62
C ALA A 60 9.64 -0.51 -11.25
N GLN A 61 10.74 -1.03 -10.70
CA GLN A 61 11.38 -2.25 -11.18
C GLN A 61 10.66 -3.54 -10.77
N HIS A 62 9.95 -3.52 -9.64
CA HIS A 62 9.36 -4.72 -9.02
C HIS A 62 7.84 -4.78 -9.14
N ILE A 63 7.20 -3.74 -9.70
CA ILE A 63 5.75 -3.71 -9.83
C ILE A 63 5.25 -4.88 -10.70
N PRO A 64 4.19 -5.60 -10.28
CA PRO A 64 3.61 -6.68 -11.06
C PRO A 64 3.15 -6.19 -12.44
N GLY A 65 3.27 -7.08 -13.43
CA GLY A 65 2.88 -6.81 -14.82
C GLY A 65 3.85 -5.93 -15.63
N ASN A 66 4.92 -5.39 -15.01
CA ASN A 66 6.02 -4.66 -15.66
C ASN A 66 5.59 -3.78 -16.85
N ARG A 67 4.59 -2.90 -16.63
CA ARG A 67 3.97 -2.09 -17.69
C ARG A 67 4.79 -0.85 -18.07
N GLY A 68 6.11 -0.89 -17.88
CA GLY A 68 6.99 0.25 -18.11
C GLY A 68 6.74 1.42 -17.16
N ARG A 69 6.32 1.13 -15.91
CA ARG A 69 6.22 2.15 -14.86
C ARG A 69 7.60 2.73 -14.60
N THR A 70 7.63 4.04 -14.35
CA THR A 70 8.84 4.78 -13.99
C THR A 70 8.71 5.32 -12.58
N SER A 71 9.85 5.62 -11.97
CA SER A 71 9.93 6.31 -10.68
C SER A 71 9.11 7.59 -10.63
N ASN A 72 9.12 8.38 -11.73
CA ASN A 72 8.29 9.57 -11.88
C ASN A 72 6.79 9.23 -11.91
N SER A 73 6.38 8.20 -12.66
CA SER A 73 4.96 7.82 -12.67
C SER A 73 4.48 7.29 -11.32
N ILE A 74 5.33 6.59 -10.57
CA ILE A 74 5.05 6.13 -9.20
C ILE A 74 4.86 7.35 -8.30
N ALA A 75 5.80 8.30 -8.33
CA ALA A 75 5.72 9.52 -7.53
C ALA A 75 4.45 10.33 -7.84
N SER A 76 4.15 10.54 -9.12
CA SER A 76 2.96 11.27 -9.56
C SER A 76 1.67 10.57 -9.15
N HIS A 77 1.60 9.24 -9.28
CA HIS A 77 0.41 8.48 -8.91
C HIS A 77 0.17 8.49 -7.40
N LEU A 78 1.19 8.29 -6.58
CA LEU A 78 1.07 8.42 -5.11
C LEU A 78 0.66 9.84 -4.69
N ALA A 79 1.13 10.88 -5.39
CA ALA A 79 0.70 12.26 -5.15
C ALA A 79 -0.77 12.47 -5.52
N GLU A 80 -1.23 11.88 -6.63
CA GLU A 80 -2.62 11.90 -7.07
C GLU A 80 -3.54 11.21 -6.06
N MET A 81 -3.16 10.02 -5.56
CA MET A 81 -3.92 9.30 -4.53
C MET A 81 -4.10 10.16 -3.27
N ARG A 82 -3.03 10.81 -2.81
CA ARG A 82 -3.10 11.74 -1.67
C ARG A 82 -4.00 12.95 -1.95
N ALA A 83 -3.91 13.53 -3.15
CA ALA A 83 -4.75 14.66 -3.53
C ALA A 83 -6.24 14.29 -3.59
N LYS A 84 -6.54 13.03 -3.90
CA LYS A 84 -7.90 12.46 -3.93
C LYS A 84 -8.36 11.87 -2.60
N ASN A 85 -7.62 12.06 -1.50
CA ASN A 85 -7.89 11.46 -0.19
C ASN A 85 -7.98 9.93 -0.22
N LYS A 86 -7.24 9.29 -1.13
CA LYS A 86 -7.11 7.83 -1.24
C LYS A 86 -5.90 7.24 -0.52
N LEU A 87 -5.05 8.10 0.03
CA LEU A 87 -3.83 7.70 0.70
C LEU A 87 -3.45 8.78 1.71
N PRO A 88 -3.09 8.42 2.95
CA PRO A 88 -2.56 9.39 3.91
C PRO A 88 -1.36 10.14 3.35
N ARG A 89 -1.26 11.43 3.67
CA ARG A 89 -0.07 12.23 3.31
C ARG A 89 1.15 11.69 4.04
N GLY A 90 0.94 11.26 5.28
CA GLY A 90 1.95 10.66 6.14
C GLY A 90 2.28 9.20 5.87
N TRP A 91 1.73 8.56 4.84
CA TRP A 91 1.85 7.11 4.61
C TRP A 91 3.30 6.60 4.68
N ARG A 92 4.23 7.32 4.05
CA ARG A 92 5.67 6.95 3.98
C ARG A 92 6.52 7.61 5.07
N TRP A 93 5.93 8.27 6.05
CA TRP A 93 6.71 8.90 7.11
C TRP A 93 7.12 7.86 8.14
N GLY A 94 8.38 7.89 8.56
CA GLY A 94 8.86 7.11 9.70
C GLY A 94 8.52 7.75 11.06
N ASN A 95 7.72 8.82 11.09
CA ASN A 95 7.38 9.51 12.33
C ASN A 95 6.09 8.95 12.95
N LEU A 96 6.09 9.01 14.28
CA LEU A 96 4.97 8.65 15.15
C LEU A 96 4.48 9.94 15.79
N ASN A 97 3.95 10.86 14.98
CA ASN A 97 3.34 12.05 15.56
C ASN A 97 2.14 11.61 16.40
N GLY A 98 1.94 12.27 17.55
CA GLY A 98 0.86 12.05 18.51
C GLY A 98 -0.53 12.35 17.92
N ARG A 99 -0.90 11.50 16.98
CA ARG A 99 -2.13 11.49 16.20
C ARG A 99 -3.30 11.09 17.10
N PRO A 100 -4.55 11.39 16.69
CA PRO A 100 -5.75 11.02 17.46
C PRO A 100 -5.74 9.55 17.91
N ASN A 101 -6.54 9.22 18.92
CA ASN A 101 -6.73 7.84 19.35
C ASN A 101 -7.12 6.94 18.17
N TRP A 102 -6.68 5.68 18.19
CA TRP A 102 -7.06 4.68 17.20
C TRP A 102 -8.56 4.42 17.26
N THR A 103 -9.21 4.35 16.10
CA THR A 103 -10.62 3.96 16.01
C THR A 103 -10.74 2.45 15.89
N LEU A 104 -11.93 1.93 16.20
CA LEU A 104 -12.23 0.50 16.01
C LEU A 104 -12.12 0.08 14.54
N GLU A 105 -12.55 0.96 13.62
CA GLU A 105 -12.46 0.74 12.17
C GLU A 105 -11.00 0.66 11.70
N GLU A 106 -10.12 1.54 12.21
CA GLU A 106 -8.69 1.46 11.94
C GLU A 106 -8.09 0.15 12.45
N ASP A 107 -8.45 -0.28 13.67
CA ASP A 107 -7.95 -1.53 14.24
C ASP A 107 -8.46 -2.76 13.47
N GLU A 108 -9.70 -2.76 13.01
CA GLU A 108 -10.27 -3.83 12.17
C GLU A 108 -9.53 -3.96 10.83
N GLU A 109 -9.30 -2.85 10.13
CA GLU A 109 -8.54 -2.86 8.87
C GLU A 109 -7.09 -3.36 9.07
N ILE A 110 -6.46 -3.03 10.21
CA ILE A 110 -5.12 -3.53 10.54
C ILE A 110 -5.13 -5.04 10.76
N LEU A 111 -6.17 -5.59 11.40
CA LEU A 111 -6.30 -7.03 11.61
C LEU A 111 -6.52 -7.75 10.28
N ASP A 112 -7.42 -7.24 9.44
CA ASP A 112 -7.67 -7.78 8.10
C ASP A 112 -6.39 -7.77 7.26
N TRP A 113 -5.62 -6.68 7.30
CA TRP A 113 -4.32 -6.61 6.65
C TRP A 113 -3.37 -7.72 7.13
N VAL A 114 -3.28 -7.97 8.44
CA VAL A 114 -2.44 -9.05 8.98
C VAL A 114 -2.93 -10.42 8.54
N LEU A 115 -4.23 -10.68 8.62
CA LEU A 115 -4.84 -11.96 8.24
C LEU A 115 -4.61 -12.29 6.76
N HIS A 116 -4.64 -11.29 5.90
CA HIS A 116 -4.34 -11.41 4.47
C HIS A 116 -2.83 -11.38 4.16
N ASN A 117 -2.00 -11.87 5.07
CA ASN A 117 -0.54 -11.93 4.93
C ASN A 117 0.10 -10.59 4.53
N ARG A 118 -0.49 -9.49 5.00
CA ARG A 118 -0.06 -8.12 4.72
C ARG A 118 -0.14 -7.70 3.25
N GLN A 119 -0.93 -8.38 2.42
CA GLN A 119 -1.00 -8.14 0.97
C GLN A 119 -2.07 -7.13 0.56
N ARG A 120 -3.08 -6.88 1.41
CA ARG A 120 -4.19 -5.99 1.11
C ARG A 120 -4.50 -5.11 2.31
N ILE A 121 -4.60 -3.81 2.07
CA ILE A 121 -5.01 -2.83 3.07
C ILE A 121 -5.80 -1.72 2.38
N ASP A 122 -6.89 -1.25 2.97
CA ASP A 122 -7.59 -0.04 2.56
C ASP A 122 -6.93 1.19 3.20
N PRO A 123 -6.14 1.98 2.44
CA PRO A 123 -5.51 3.18 2.96
C PRO A 123 -6.51 4.29 3.32
N GLU A 124 -7.73 4.28 2.78
CA GLU A 124 -8.72 5.36 2.96
C GLU A 124 -9.18 5.46 4.41
N VAL A 125 -9.30 4.32 5.11
CA VAL A 125 -9.64 4.22 6.54
C VAL A 125 -8.71 5.09 7.40
N PHE A 126 -7.45 5.23 6.99
CA PHE A 126 -6.42 5.94 7.76
C PHE A 126 -6.23 7.40 7.36
N VAL A 127 -6.92 7.87 6.31
CA VAL A 127 -6.80 9.25 5.79
C VAL A 127 -7.27 10.30 6.80
N PRO A 128 -8.40 10.14 7.53
CA PRO A 128 -8.87 11.14 8.48
C PRO A 128 -7.85 11.47 9.58
N ALA A 129 -7.13 10.47 10.06
CA ALA A 129 -6.07 10.62 11.06
C ALA A 129 -4.67 10.83 10.45
N ASP A 130 -4.58 10.84 9.13
CA ASP A 130 -3.34 10.90 8.35
C ASP A 130 -2.29 9.84 8.78
N ARG A 131 -2.67 8.61 9.14
CA ARG A 131 -1.71 7.64 9.73
C ARG A 131 -0.52 7.36 8.83
N SER A 132 0.63 7.07 9.47
CA SER A 132 1.83 6.59 8.80
C SER A 132 1.85 5.08 8.81
N ALA A 133 2.46 4.48 7.79
CA ALA A 133 2.64 3.05 7.70
C ALA A 133 3.41 2.49 8.90
N GLU A 134 4.38 3.25 9.42
CA GLU A 134 5.13 2.86 10.63
C GLU A 134 4.22 2.81 11.87
N ALA A 135 3.30 3.77 12.03
CA ALA A 135 2.32 3.73 13.11
C ALA A 135 1.36 2.54 12.98
N ILE A 136 0.93 2.24 11.76
CA ILE A 136 0.08 1.07 11.44
C ILE A 136 0.79 -0.23 11.80
N LYS A 137 2.06 -0.39 11.40
CA LYS A 137 2.88 -1.56 11.73
C LYS A 137 2.99 -1.80 13.22
N ARG A 138 3.32 -0.77 13.99
CA ARG A 138 3.39 -0.85 15.46
C ARG A 138 2.04 -1.12 16.10
N ARG A 139 0.97 -0.56 15.55
CA ARG A 139 -0.38 -0.84 16.04
C ARG A 139 -0.75 -2.30 15.81
N ALA A 140 -0.38 -2.88 14.67
CA ALA A 140 -0.56 -4.31 14.41
C ALA A 140 0.17 -5.19 15.43
N GLU A 141 1.42 -4.86 15.75
CA GLU A 141 2.19 -5.53 16.80
C GLU A 141 1.47 -5.43 18.15
N PHE A 142 1.10 -4.21 18.56
CA PHE A 142 0.35 -3.96 19.79
C PHE A 142 -0.94 -4.78 19.86
N LEU A 143 -1.77 -4.78 18.81
CA LEU A 143 -3.03 -5.51 18.81
C LEU A 143 -2.81 -7.01 19.08
N LEU A 144 -1.77 -7.59 18.48
CA LEU A 144 -1.48 -9.03 18.57
C LEU A 144 -0.61 -9.44 19.78
N GLU A 145 -0.18 -8.49 20.62
CA GLU A 145 0.52 -8.80 21.88
C GLU A 145 -0.36 -9.56 22.88
N ASP A 146 -1.67 -9.35 22.88
CA ASP A 146 -2.61 -10.18 23.65
C ASP A 146 -2.80 -11.50 22.92
N LEU A 147 -2.12 -12.53 23.42
CA LEU A 147 -2.13 -13.87 22.84
C LEU A 147 -3.51 -14.52 22.83
N GLN A 148 -4.39 -14.19 23.78
CA GLN A 148 -5.76 -14.74 23.79
C GLN A 148 -6.57 -14.11 22.68
N PHE A 149 -6.49 -12.79 22.54
CA PHE A 149 -7.12 -12.09 21.43
C PHE A 149 -6.57 -12.55 20.08
N ALA A 150 -5.26 -12.63 19.91
CA ALA A 150 -4.63 -13.11 18.68
C ALA A 150 -5.11 -14.53 18.33
N LYS A 151 -5.18 -15.44 19.32
CA LYS A 151 -5.72 -16.79 19.12
C LYS A 151 -7.14 -16.75 18.58
N ILE A 152 -8.01 -15.93 19.17
CA ILE A 152 -9.41 -15.78 18.73
C ILE A 152 -9.48 -15.33 17.27
N VAL A 153 -8.66 -14.34 16.89
CA VAL A 153 -8.60 -13.81 15.52
C VAL A 153 -8.21 -14.91 14.53
N PHE A 154 -7.10 -15.61 14.76
CA PHE A 154 -6.62 -16.66 13.85
C PHE A 154 -7.53 -17.89 13.82
N ASP A 155 -8.09 -18.32 14.96
CA ASP A 155 -9.03 -19.43 15.00
C ASP A 155 -10.31 -19.12 14.20
N THR A 156 -10.78 -17.88 14.28
CA THR A 156 -11.98 -17.43 13.56
C THR A 156 -11.75 -17.43 12.06
N GLU A 157 -10.60 -16.90 11.61
CA GLU A 157 -10.22 -16.90 10.21
C GLU A 157 -10.06 -18.33 9.66
N GLU A 158 -9.44 -19.24 10.43
CA GLU A 158 -9.32 -20.64 10.01
C GLU A 158 -10.68 -21.34 9.92
N GLN A 159 -11.61 -21.05 10.84
CA GLN A 159 -12.98 -21.56 10.75
C GLN A 159 -13.70 -21.07 9.50
N LEU A 160 -13.54 -19.79 9.16
CA LEU A 160 -14.10 -19.22 7.93
C LEU A 160 -13.50 -19.88 6.70
N ARG A 161 -12.17 -20.04 6.64
CA ARG A 161 -11.46 -20.73 5.56
C ARG A 161 -11.95 -22.16 5.38
N LEU A 162 -12.17 -22.90 6.46
CA LEU A 162 -12.70 -24.27 6.42
C LEU A 162 -14.16 -24.31 5.95
N ALA A 163 -14.98 -23.33 6.35
CA ALA A 163 -16.36 -23.21 5.88
C ALA A 163 -16.42 -22.92 4.37
N GLN A 164 -15.57 -22.00 3.88
CA GLN A 164 -15.43 -21.69 2.46
C GLN A 164 -14.98 -22.92 1.66
N LEU A 165 -13.94 -23.60 2.12
CA LEU A 165 -13.44 -24.82 1.48
C LEU A 165 -14.53 -25.89 1.38
N ARG A 166 -15.33 -26.06 2.44
CA ARG A 166 -16.46 -27.00 2.43
C ARG A 166 -17.50 -26.59 1.39
N TYR A 167 -17.85 -25.32 1.30
CA TYR A 167 -18.77 -24.82 0.27
C TYR A 167 -18.25 -25.08 -1.14
N ASP A 168 -16.98 -24.75 -1.42
CA ASP A 168 -16.36 -24.90 -2.73
C ASP A 168 -16.27 -26.38 -3.18
N MET A 169 -16.00 -27.28 -2.23
CA MET A 169 -15.93 -28.72 -2.48
C MET A 169 -17.30 -29.39 -2.58
N THR A 170 -18.38 -28.74 -2.17
CA THR A 170 -19.72 -29.34 -2.17
C THR A 170 -20.34 -29.25 -3.58
N PRO A 171 -20.70 -30.39 -4.21
CA PRO A 171 -21.37 -30.38 -5.50
C PRO A 171 -22.71 -29.65 -5.46
N ASP A 172 -23.17 -29.15 -6.62
CA ASP A 172 -24.46 -28.47 -6.71
C ASP A 172 -25.61 -29.40 -6.28
N GLY A 173 -26.46 -28.90 -5.38
CA GLY A 173 -27.57 -29.64 -4.81
C GLY A 173 -28.02 -29.11 -3.44
N PRO A 174 -28.94 -29.80 -2.75
CA PRO A 174 -29.44 -29.39 -1.43
C PRO A 174 -28.34 -29.25 -0.36
N GLU A 175 -27.29 -30.06 -0.47
CA GLU A 175 -26.14 -30.03 0.44
C GLU A 175 -25.33 -28.73 0.30
N LYS A 176 -25.26 -28.16 -0.92
CA LYS A 176 -24.58 -26.89 -1.17
C LYS A 176 -25.28 -25.72 -0.50
N LEU A 177 -26.61 -25.73 -0.43
CA LEU A 177 -27.38 -24.73 0.32
C LEU A 177 -27.08 -24.79 1.83
N THR A 178 -26.87 -26.00 2.37
CA THR A 178 -26.48 -26.19 3.77
C THR A 178 -25.06 -25.67 4.03
N ALA A 179 -24.13 -25.93 3.11
CA ALA A 179 -22.78 -25.40 3.17
C ALA A 179 -22.75 -23.86 3.04
N GLU A 180 -23.57 -23.30 2.14
CA GLU A 180 -23.72 -21.85 1.98
C GLU A 180 -24.24 -21.19 3.26
N PHE A 181 -25.26 -21.78 3.89
CA PHE A 181 -25.80 -21.27 5.16
C PHE A 181 -24.75 -21.33 6.28
N ALA A 182 -23.98 -22.42 6.37
CA ALA A 182 -22.90 -22.54 7.33
C ALA A 182 -21.80 -21.50 7.10
N LEU A 183 -21.42 -21.24 5.85
CA LEU A 183 -20.47 -20.20 5.47
C LEU A 183 -20.97 -18.82 5.88
N ARG A 184 -22.19 -18.43 5.50
CA ARG A 184 -22.76 -17.13 5.89
C ARG A 184 -22.84 -16.94 7.41
N ASN A 185 -23.15 -18.01 8.15
CA ASN A 185 -23.14 -17.95 9.61
C ASN A 185 -21.72 -17.79 10.17
N ALA A 186 -20.73 -18.46 9.58
CA ALA A 186 -19.34 -18.28 9.98
C ALA A 186 -18.85 -16.85 9.69
N GLU A 187 -19.20 -16.28 8.54
CA GLU A 187 -18.90 -14.88 8.20
C GLU A 187 -19.52 -13.90 9.20
N GLY A 188 -20.84 -13.99 9.41
CA GLY A 188 -21.55 -13.07 10.30
C GLY A 188 -21.13 -13.18 11.76
N ASN A 189 -21.00 -14.41 12.27
CA ASN A 189 -20.59 -14.63 13.66
C ASN A 189 -19.10 -14.32 13.87
N GLY A 190 -18.25 -14.62 12.90
CA GLY A 190 -16.81 -14.41 12.99
C GLY A 190 -16.45 -12.94 13.14
N GLN A 191 -17.02 -12.07 12.30
CA GLN A 191 -16.78 -10.63 12.39
C GLN A 191 -17.22 -10.06 13.76
N GLN A 192 -18.39 -10.47 14.24
CA GLN A 192 -18.89 -10.03 15.54
C GLN A 192 -18.01 -10.53 16.70
N LEU A 193 -17.53 -11.77 16.62
CA LEU A 193 -16.68 -12.38 17.64
C LEU A 193 -15.32 -11.68 17.71
N VAL A 194 -14.67 -11.42 16.57
CA VAL A 194 -13.41 -10.67 16.50
C VAL A 194 -13.59 -9.25 17.04
N ARG A 195 -14.67 -8.55 16.65
CA ARG A 195 -14.98 -7.19 17.15
C ARG A 195 -15.16 -7.16 18.66
N GLN A 196 -15.90 -8.11 19.23
CA GLN A 196 -16.10 -8.20 20.68
C GLN A 196 -14.79 -8.50 21.41
N ALA A 197 -14.00 -9.44 20.90
CA ALA A 197 -12.70 -9.79 21.47
C ALA A 197 -11.73 -8.59 21.41
N LEU A 198 -11.75 -7.82 20.32
CA LEU A 198 -10.96 -6.59 20.17
C LEU A 198 -11.34 -5.56 21.23
N GLN A 199 -12.63 -5.29 21.41
CA GLN A 199 -13.10 -4.35 22.43
C GLN A 199 -12.70 -4.78 23.85
N GLN A 200 -12.78 -6.08 24.16
CA GLN A 200 -12.36 -6.62 25.46
C GLN A 200 -10.84 -6.51 25.65
N SER A 201 -10.04 -6.87 24.65
CA SER A 201 -8.58 -6.74 24.65
C SER A 201 -8.15 -5.30 24.88
N LEU A 202 -8.80 -4.34 24.23
CA LEU A 202 -8.52 -2.92 24.40
C LEU A 202 -8.95 -2.37 25.77
N ALA A 203 -10.05 -2.86 26.35
CA ALA A 203 -10.53 -2.42 27.65
C ALA A 203 -9.68 -2.93 28.83
N ASN A 204 -8.95 -4.02 28.63
CA ASN A 204 -8.12 -4.67 29.66
C ASN A 204 -6.66 -4.19 29.67
N ARG A 205 -6.31 -3.16 28.89
CA ARG A 205 -4.95 -2.66 28.70
C ARG A 205 -4.76 -1.23 29.19
#